data_AF-A0A1U8B142-F1
#
_entry.id   AF-A0A1U8B142-F1
#
_cell.length_a   1.000
_cell.length_b   1.000
_cell.length_c   1.000
_cell.angle_alpha   90.00
_cell.angle_beta   90.00
_cell.angle_gamma   90.00
#
_symmetry.space_group_name_H-M   'P 1'
#
loop_
_entity.id
_entity.type
_entity.pdbx_description
1 polymer ?
#
loop_
_entity_poly.entity_id
_entity_poly.type
_entity_poly.pdbx_seq_one_letter_code
_entity_poly.pdbx_strand_id
1 'polypeptide(L)'
;MEWKPSRPNILKLNFDGRSFGNSGRVGIGGVFRNHQGAVVALFSEPIGFGDLVKAETMALLQGLKLAKQQGVRELEVEGDSLFFFFSATVQASFRLQKPVSVLVHHLQTLESDILGEIGVPNTMVSILSMHQSIASNCTNVVFGLLPIPKNVPINLVSLSLLRSSLVELVLGQTNLSLTTSIFGLPSFFQILMFPGGVTVVPGNFASIWQMPQTLFNFTLYNSVSQIQKNFGQFEDQLRFGLHLRSYENVYVQVTNENGSTLTPPVTVQASVLSDIGSRDLLPQRLKQLAETITGSPAKNLGLNYLVFGNVKEISLSSILNHTLRASQGSPSPAYAPAPSPGRHQLSPCLHCDTCSPSYNALIDAPVHEHCPQPPSVEKA
;
A
#
# COMPACT_ATOMS: atom_id res chain seq x y z
N MET A 1 -14.75 -33.19 10.80
CA MET A 1 -13.42 -33.46 11.37
C MET A 1 -13.60 -34.31 12.61
N GLU A 2 -12.79 -35.35 12.78
CA GLU A 2 -12.79 -36.19 13.99
C GLU A 2 -11.86 -35.55 15.03
N TRP A 3 -12.34 -35.39 16.27
CA TRP A 3 -11.56 -34.78 17.36
C TRP A 3 -10.31 -35.62 17.67
N LYS A 4 -9.15 -34.97 17.81
CA LYS A 4 -7.87 -35.64 18.10
C LYS A 4 -7.33 -35.28 19.48
N PRO A 5 -6.88 -36.26 20.29
CA PRO A 5 -6.23 -35.99 21.57
C PRO A 5 -4.94 -35.15 21.41
N SER A 6 -4.57 -34.43 22.46
CA SER A 6 -3.29 -33.72 22.53
C SER A 6 -2.10 -34.68 22.67
N ARG A 7 -0.89 -34.14 22.49
CA ARG A 7 0.35 -34.87 22.80
C ARG A 7 0.39 -35.29 24.28
N PRO A 8 1.10 -36.37 24.64
CA PRO A 8 1.27 -36.78 26.02
C PRO A 8 1.72 -35.63 26.92
N ASN A 9 1.11 -35.53 28.11
CA ASN A 9 1.36 -34.49 29.12
C ASN A 9 0.99 -33.04 28.74
N ILE A 10 0.34 -32.81 27.58
CA ILE A 10 -0.17 -31.49 27.20
C ILE A 10 -1.68 -31.43 27.42
N LEU A 11 -2.17 -30.34 28.02
CA LEU A 11 -3.60 -30.05 28.08
C LEU A 11 -4.06 -29.38 26.79
N LYS A 12 -5.26 -29.75 26.33
CA LYS A 12 -5.95 -29.11 25.21
C LYS A 12 -7.11 -28.26 25.69
N LEU A 13 -7.14 -26.99 25.32
CA LEU A 13 -8.30 -26.12 25.49
C LEU A 13 -9.12 -26.09 24.20
N ASN A 14 -10.34 -26.58 24.27
CA ASN A 14 -11.38 -26.31 23.26
C ASN A 14 -12.26 -25.16 23.77
N PHE A 15 -12.41 -24.08 23.01
CA PHE A 15 -13.23 -22.93 23.43
C PHE A 15 -14.25 -22.53 22.36
N ASP A 16 -15.34 -21.90 22.80
CA ASP A 16 -16.39 -21.36 21.92
C ASP A 16 -17.02 -20.11 22.56
N GLY A 17 -17.35 -19.14 21.74
CA GLY A 17 -18.06 -17.93 22.12
C GLY A 17 -19.31 -17.73 21.27
N ARG A 18 -20.43 -17.42 21.91
CA ARG A 18 -21.72 -17.24 21.22
C ARG A 18 -22.32 -15.88 21.51
N SER A 19 -22.83 -15.21 20.47
CA SER A 19 -23.63 -13.98 20.60
C SER A 19 -25.04 -14.15 20.00
N PHE A 20 -26.06 -13.64 20.70
CA PHE A 20 -27.44 -13.63 20.21
C PHE A 20 -27.74 -12.39 19.36
N GLY A 21 -27.40 -12.43 18.06
CA GLY A 21 -27.61 -11.32 17.12
C GLY A 21 -26.49 -10.28 17.10
N ASN A 22 -26.57 -9.27 16.22
CA ASN A 22 -25.55 -8.22 16.14
C ASN A 22 -25.58 -7.34 17.39
N SER A 23 -24.52 -7.40 18.21
CA SER A 23 -24.41 -6.72 19.52
C SER A 23 -25.38 -7.23 20.60
N GLY A 24 -25.77 -8.50 20.55
CA GLY A 24 -26.65 -9.11 21.55
C GLY A 24 -25.94 -9.63 22.78
N ARG A 25 -26.65 -10.42 23.59
CA ARG A 25 -26.08 -11.08 24.78
C ARG A 25 -25.06 -12.11 24.36
N VAL A 26 -23.95 -12.15 25.10
CA VAL A 26 -22.81 -12.99 24.80
C VAL A 26 -22.55 -13.97 25.94
N GLY A 27 -22.40 -15.24 25.56
CA GLY A 27 -21.92 -16.31 26.43
C GLY A 27 -20.60 -16.84 25.90
N ILE A 28 -19.72 -17.23 26.82
CA ILE A 28 -18.45 -17.88 26.51
C ILE A 28 -18.38 -19.25 27.18
N GLY A 29 -17.58 -20.15 26.63
CA GLY A 29 -17.28 -21.40 27.27
C GLY A 29 -15.99 -22.04 26.76
N GLY A 30 -15.51 -23.02 27.51
CA GLY A 30 -14.39 -23.82 27.09
C GLY A 30 -14.15 -25.03 27.99
N VAL A 31 -13.45 -26.01 27.44
CA VAL A 31 -13.20 -27.32 28.03
C VAL A 31 -11.72 -27.63 27.92
N PHE A 32 -11.10 -27.95 29.05
CA PHE A 32 -9.74 -28.47 29.11
C PHE A 32 -9.78 -30.00 29.10
N ARG A 33 -8.99 -30.61 28.23
CA ARG A 33 -8.85 -32.06 28.10
C ARG A 33 -7.40 -32.48 28.27
N ASN A 34 -7.16 -33.64 28.87
CA ASN A 34 -5.84 -34.28 28.86
C ASN A 34 -5.65 -35.12 27.58
N HIS A 35 -4.48 -35.74 27.46
CA HIS A 35 -4.12 -36.57 26.31
C HIS A 35 -4.93 -37.89 26.19
N GLN A 36 -5.65 -38.30 27.23
CA GLN A 36 -6.66 -39.37 27.18
C GLN A 36 -8.04 -38.86 26.71
N GLY A 37 -8.19 -37.55 26.47
CA GLY A 37 -9.47 -36.91 26.16
C GLY A 37 -10.38 -36.70 27.34
N ALA A 38 -9.93 -37.01 28.56
CA ALA A 38 -10.69 -36.77 29.78
C ALA A 38 -10.76 -35.26 30.05
N VAL A 39 -11.96 -34.78 30.37
CA VAL A 39 -12.18 -33.39 30.75
C VAL A 39 -11.60 -33.15 32.14
N VAL A 40 -10.68 -32.19 32.24
CA VAL A 40 -10.03 -31.84 33.51
C VAL A 40 -10.56 -30.54 34.12
N ALA A 41 -11.09 -29.64 33.29
CA ALA A 41 -11.73 -28.40 33.73
C ALA A 41 -12.67 -27.87 32.64
N LEU A 42 -13.61 -27.02 33.01
CA LEU A 42 -14.49 -26.30 32.08
C LEU A 42 -14.87 -24.94 32.66
N PHE A 43 -15.28 -24.02 31.79
CA PHE A 43 -15.88 -22.74 32.17
C PHE A 43 -17.06 -22.43 31.24
N SER A 44 -18.03 -21.69 31.78
CA SER A 44 -19.14 -21.12 31.00
C SER A 44 -19.67 -19.88 31.71
N GLU A 45 -19.62 -18.73 31.03
CA GLU A 45 -19.89 -17.44 31.67
C GLU A 45 -20.61 -16.48 30.71
N PRO A 46 -21.60 -15.68 31.16
CA PRO A 46 -22.11 -14.57 30.39
C PRO A 46 -21.19 -13.35 30.53
N ILE A 47 -20.85 -12.69 29.42
CA ILE A 47 -19.92 -11.53 29.40
C ILE A 47 -20.60 -10.21 28.97
N GLY A 48 -21.92 -10.16 29.11
CA GLY A 48 -22.73 -8.99 28.77
C GLY A 48 -23.08 -8.94 27.29
N PHE A 49 -22.87 -7.78 26.65
CA PHE A 49 -23.26 -7.54 25.26
C PHE A 49 -22.04 -7.42 24.34
N GLY A 50 -22.19 -7.87 23.10
CA GLY A 50 -21.13 -7.83 22.09
C GLY A 50 -21.43 -8.66 20.86
N ASP A 51 -20.50 -8.62 19.91
CA ASP A 51 -20.54 -9.44 18.71
C ASP A 51 -19.86 -10.81 18.92
N LEU A 52 -19.91 -11.64 17.89
CA LEU A 52 -19.26 -12.96 17.88
C LEU A 52 -17.73 -12.83 18.07
N VAL A 53 -17.14 -11.75 17.53
CA VAL A 53 -15.70 -11.48 17.67
C VAL A 53 -15.32 -11.36 19.14
N LYS A 54 -16.04 -10.52 19.87
CA LYS A 54 -15.88 -10.34 21.32
C LYS A 54 -16.14 -11.64 22.08
N ALA A 55 -17.18 -12.39 21.73
CA ALA A 55 -17.53 -13.64 22.39
C ALA A 55 -16.37 -14.63 22.41
N GLU A 56 -15.89 -14.99 21.24
CA GLU A 56 -14.83 -15.98 21.02
C GLU A 56 -13.47 -15.48 21.53
N THR A 57 -13.16 -14.19 21.36
CA THR A 57 -11.92 -13.59 21.92
C THR A 57 -11.90 -13.68 23.44
N MET A 58 -13.04 -13.42 24.09
CA MET A 58 -13.17 -13.48 25.53
C MET A 58 -13.20 -14.92 26.04
N ALA A 59 -13.76 -15.87 25.27
CA ALA A 59 -13.68 -17.29 25.56
C ALA A 59 -12.21 -17.77 25.57
N LEU A 60 -11.44 -17.42 24.54
CA LEU A 60 -10.00 -17.71 24.50
C LEU A 60 -9.26 -17.06 25.67
N LEU A 61 -9.47 -15.75 25.89
CA LEU A 61 -8.79 -15.01 26.94
C LEU A 61 -9.07 -15.59 28.33
N GLN A 62 -10.32 -15.96 28.61
CA GLN A 62 -10.71 -16.60 29.86
C GLN A 62 -10.05 -17.96 30.02
N GLY A 63 -10.03 -18.79 28.96
CA GLY A 63 -9.32 -20.06 28.96
C GLY A 63 -7.81 -19.89 29.23
N LEU A 64 -7.13 -18.96 28.56
CA LEU A 64 -5.71 -18.69 28.80
C LEU A 64 -5.43 -18.19 30.22
N LYS A 65 -6.31 -17.35 30.77
CA LYS A 65 -6.22 -16.86 32.15
C LYS A 65 -6.34 -18.00 33.15
N LEU A 66 -7.31 -18.90 32.96
CA LEU A 66 -7.50 -20.08 33.81
C LEU A 66 -6.29 -21.03 33.72
N ALA A 67 -5.77 -21.29 32.51
CA ALA A 67 -4.59 -22.11 32.32
C ALA A 67 -3.38 -21.55 33.09
N LYS A 68 -3.15 -20.23 33.01
CA LYS A 68 -2.08 -19.54 33.74
C LYS A 68 -2.27 -19.64 35.26
N GLN A 69 -3.50 -19.49 35.76
CA GLN A 69 -3.81 -19.62 37.19
C GLN A 69 -3.56 -21.03 37.72
N GLN A 70 -3.76 -22.05 36.87
CA GLN A 70 -3.50 -23.45 37.21
C GLN A 70 -2.04 -23.88 36.98
N GLY A 71 -1.14 -22.94 36.65
CA GLY A 71 0.28 -23.22 36.46
C GLY A 71 0.59 -24.07 35.20
N VAL A 72 -0.32 -24.10 34.22
CA VAL A 72 -0.12 -24.81 32.95
C VAL A 72 0.98 -24.12 32.16
N ARG A 73 2.06 -24.85 31.86
CA ARG A 73 3.24 -24.33 31.14
C ARG A 73 3.13 -24.48 29.62
N GLU A 74 2.40 -25.50 29.18
CA GLU A 74 2.23 -25.85 27.77
C GLU A 74 0.76 -26.23 27.54
N LEU A 75 0.13 -25.57 26.56
CA LEU A 75 -1.30 -25.71 26.27
C LEU A 75 -1.51 -25.76 24.77
N GLU A 76 -2.22 -26.78 24.29
CA GLU A 76 -2.74 -26.85 22.93
C GLU A 76 -4.10 -26.15 22.90
N VAL A 77 -4.34 -25.27 21.94
CA VAL A 77 -5.58 -24.48 21.88
C VAL A 77 -6.27 -24.73 20.55
N GLU A 78 -7.58 -25.00 20.60
CA GLU A 78 -8.41 -25.31 19.44
C GLU A 78 -9.76 -24.57 19.57
N GLY A 79 -10.15 -23.82 18.54
CA GLY A 79 -11.40 -23.08 18.47
C GLY A 79 -11.91 -23.02 17.03
N ASP A 80 -13.23 -22.95 16.87
CA ASP A 80 -13.89 -23.31 15.62
C ASP A 80 -13.73 -22.23 14.52
N SER A 81 -14.07 -20.97 14.81
CA SER A 81 -14.27 -19.96 13.75
C SER A 81 -13.32 -18.77 13.84
N LEU A 82 -13.05 -18.23 15.04
CA LEU A 82 -12.12 -17.10 15.17
C LEU A 82 -10.64 -17.47 15.20
N PHE A 83 -10.27 -18.74 15.45
CA PHE A 83 -8.86 -19.13 15.30
C PHE A 83 -8.38 -18.87 13.87
N PHE A 84 -9.21 -19.14 12.87
CA PHE A 84 -8.93 -18.80 11.47
C PHE A 84 -8.90 -17.29 11.25
N PHE A 85 -9.76 -16.52 11.91
CA PHE A 85 -9.74 -15.06 11.85
C PHE A 85 -8.40 -14.51 12.37
N PHE A 86 -7.93 -14.95 13.53
CA PHE A 86 -6.66 -14.49 14.11
C PHE A 86 -5.41 -15.08 13.43
N SER A 87 -5.53 -16.26 12.80
CA SER A 87 -4.42 -16.91 12.11
C SER A 87 -4.27 -16.48 10.64
N ALA A 88 -5.29 -15.85 10.07
CA ALA A 88 -5.24 -15.39 8.69
C ALA A 88 -4.21 -14.28 8.56
N THR A 89 -3.13 -14.57 7.84
CA THR A 89 -2.05 -13.62 7.55
C THR A 89 -2.56 -12.43 6.76
N VAL A 90 -3.49 -12.67 5.83
CA VAL A 90 -4.11 -11.66 4.97
C VAL A 90 -5.61 -11.76 5.11
N GLN A 91 -6.29 -10.62 5.25
CA GLN A 91 -7.75 -10.55 5.32
C GLN A 91 -8.28 -9.52 4.34
N ALA A 92 -9.35 -9.86 3.65
CA ALA A 92 -10.04 -8.98 2.74
C ALA A 92 -11.56 -9.20 2.80
N SER A 93 -12.30 -8.25 2.25
CA SER A 93 -13.75 -8.31 2.22
C SER A 93 -14.32 -7.77 0.92
N PHE A 94 -15.48 -8.28 0.54
CA PHE A 94 -16.28 -7.78 -0.56
C PHE A 94 -17.77 -7.98 -0.27
N ARG A 95 -18.63 -7.35 -1.07
CA ARG A 95 -20.08 -7.45 -0.95
C ARG A 95 -20.68 -8.29 -2.07
N LEU A 96 -21.62 -9.15 -1.70
CA LEU A 96 -22.47 -9.90 -2.60
C LEU A 96 -23.93 -9.50 -2.39
N GLN A 97 -24.68 -9.33 -3.47
CA GLN A 97 -26.12 -9.03 -3.43
C GLN A 97 -26.94 -10.32 -3.26
N LYS A 98 -26.61 -11.06 -2.20
CA LYS A 98 -27.25 -12.32 -1.80
C LYS A 98 -27.41 -12.34 -0.28
N PRO A 99 -28.48 -12.93 0.27
CA PRO A 99 -28.63 -13.10 1.71
C PRO A 99 -27.66 -14.17 2.24
N VAL A 100 -27.27 -14.05 3.50
CA VAL A 100 -26.36 -15.00 4.18
C VAL A 100 -26.90 -16.44 4.05
N SER A 101 -28.22 -16.63 4.17
CA SER A 101 -28.87 -17.94 4.08
C SER A 101 -28.59 -18.68 2.76
N VAL A 102 -28.40 -17.97 1.66
CA VAL A 102 -28.03 -18.57 0.37
C VAL A 102 -26.54 -18.89 0.34
N LEU A 103 -25.71 -17.95 0.81
CA LEU A 103 -24.25 -18.08 0.73
C LEU A 103 -23.69 -19.21 1.61
N VAL A 104 -24.28 -19.44 2.79
CA VAL A 104 -23.84 -20.50 3.71
C VAL A 104 -23.99 -21.91 3.14
N HIS A 105 -24.88 -22.12 2.17
CA HIS A 105 -25.04 -23.40 1.49
C HIS A 105 -23.96 -23.66 0.43
N HIS A 106 -23.19 -22.63 0.05
CA HIS A 106 -22.19 -22.68 -1.01
C HIS A 106 -20.79 -22.22 -0.55
N LEU A 107 -20.47 -22.36 0.75
CA LEU A 107 -19.20 -21.91 1.32
C LEU A 107 -17.98 -22.50 0.61
N GLN A 108 -17.96 -23.83 0.39
CA GLN A 108 -16.82 -24.49 -0.25
C GLN A 108 -16.61 -24.01 -1.69
N THR A 109 -17.69 -23.80 -2.43
CA THR A 109 -17.62 -23.22 -3.79
C THR A 109 -17.09 -21.80 -3.73
N LEU A 110 -17.55 -20.98 -2.78
CA LEU A 110 -17.07 -19.61 -2.60
C LEU A 110 -15.57 -19.56 -2.26
N GLU A 111 -15.10 -20.41 -1.35
CA GLU A 111 -13.68 -20.53 -0.98
C GLU A 111 -12.84 -20.99 -2.18
N SER A 112 -13.33 -21.97 -2.94
CA SER A 112 -12.66 -22.48 -4.14
C SER A 112 -12.57 -21.42 -5.24
N ASP A 113 -13.65 -20.67 -5.49
CA ASP A 113 -13.67 -19.60 -6.50
C ASP A 113 -12.67 -18.50 -6.13
N ILE A 114 -12.66 -18.05 -4.88
CA ILE A 114 -11.68 -17.05 -4.41
C ILE A 114 -10.25 -17.60 -4.53
N LEU A 115 -10.01 -18.86 -4.13
CA LEU A 115 -8.70 -19.49 -4.23
C LEU A 115 -8.24 -19.62 -5.69
N GLY A 116 -9.15 -19.89 -6.63
CA GLY A 116 -8.85 -19.96 -8.06
C GLY A 116 -8.42 -18.62 -8.66
N GLU A 117 -8.99 -17.51 -8.16
CA GLU A 117 -8.74 -16.17 -8.71
C GLU A 117 -7.49 -15.50 -8.13
N ILE A 118 -7.29 -15.60 -6.81
CA ILE A 118 -6.22 -14.87 -6.09
C ILE A 118 -5.30 -15.77 -5.28
N GLY A 119 -5.48 -17.08 -5.35
CA GLY A 119 -4.66 -18.03 -4.59
C GLY A 119 -3.20 -18.01 -5.01
N VAL A 120 -2.32 -18.23 -4.03
CA VAL A 120 -0.89 -18.44 -4.26
C VAL A 120 -0.49 -19.81 -3.69
N PRO A 121 0.66 -20.37 -4.11
CA PRO A 121 1.10 -21.68 -3.63
C PRO A 121 1.15 -21.73 -2.10
N ASN A 122 0.83 -22.89 -1.53
CA ASN A 122 0.85 -23.15 -0.09
C ASN A 122 -0.08 -22.22 0.71
N THR A 123 -1.23 -21.86 0.13
CA THR A 123 -2.27 -21.12 0.85
C THR A 123 -3.65 -21.76 0.69
N MET A 124 -4.51 -21.47 1.64
CA MET A 124 -5.93 -21.80 1.62
C MET A 124 -6.73 -20.52 1.84
N VAL A 125 -7.90 -20.43 1.20
CA VAL A 125 -8.89 -19.41 1.51
C VAL A 125 -9.88 -19.96 2.53
N SER A 126 -10.25 -19.15 3.52
CA SER A 126 -11.35 -19.47 4.43
C SER A 126 -12.28 -18.27 4.58
N ILE A 127 -13.59 -18.51 4.57
CA ILE A 127 -14.56 -17.47 4.92
C ILE A 127 -14.56 -17.28 6.44
N LEU A 128 -14.13 -16.10 6.88
CA LEU A 128 -13.99 -15.78 8.29
C LEU A 128 -15.29 -15.25 8.90
N SER A 129 -16.07 -14.48 8.14
CA SER A 129 -17.39 -14.04 8.56
C SER A 129 -18.27 -13.59 7.39
N MET A 130 -19.58 -13.61 7.61
CA MET A 130 -20.57 -13.04 6.71
C MET A 130 -21.52 -12.17 7.52
N HIS A 131 -21.61 -10.88 7.16
CA HIS A 131 -22.47 -9.93 7.84
C HIS A 131 -23.42 -9.27 6.85
N GLN A 132 -24.71 -9.43 7.08
CA GLN A 132 -25.74 -8.75 6.32
C GLN A 132 -26.29 -7.56 7.12
N SER A 133 -26.38 -6.42 6.45
CA SER A 133 -27.08 -5.26 7.03
C SER A 133 -28.59 -5.55 7.04
N ILE A 134 -29.26 -5.24 8.15
CA ILE A 134 -30.70 -5.50 8.36
C ILE A 134 -31.55 -4.82 7.27
N ALA A 135 -31.07 -3.72 6.70
CA ALA A 135 -31.76 -2.95 5.67
C ALA A 135 -31.35 -3.31 4.22
N SER A 136 -30.59 -4.39 4.00
CA SER A 136 -30.03 -4.70 2.68
C SER A 136 -30.08 -6.19 2.35
N ASN A 137 -30.34 -6.51 1.07
CA ASN A 137 -30.13 -7.84 0.49
C ASN A 137 -28.64 -8.13 0.18
N CYS A 138 -27.72 -7.31 0.69
CA CYS A 138 -26.29 -7.47 0.50
C CYS A 138 -25.61 -8.05 1.74
N THR A 139 -24.77 -9.06 1.51
CA THR A 139 -23.90 -9.65 2.52
C THR A 139 -22.47 -9.15 2.30
N ASN A 140 -21.86 -8.63 3.36
CA ASN A 140 -20.42 -8.39 3.42
C ASN A 140 -19.73 -9.70 3.80
N VAL A 141 -18.93 -10.23 2.91
CA VAL A 141 -18.14 -11.45 3.10
C VAL A 141 -16.73 -11.02 3.49
N VAL A 142 -16.23 -11.56 4.61
CA VAL A 142 -14.84 -11.42 5.03
C VAL A 142 -14.17 -12.77 4.88
N PHE A 143 -13.04 -12.81 4.17
CA PHE A 143 -12.26 -14.01 3.98
C PHE A 143 -10.80 -13.77 4.36
N GLY A 144 -10.09 -14.86 4.67
CA GLY A 144 -8.69 -14.86 5.03
C GLY A 144 -7.90 -15.82 4.16
N LEU A 145 -6.65 -15.46 3.87
CA LEU A 145 -5.66 -16.40 3.33
C LEU A 145 -4.78 -16.93 4.46
N LEU A 146 -4.75 -18.25 4.58
CA LEU A 146 -3.99 -18.97 5.58
C LEU A 146 -2.90 -19.81 4.93
N PRO A 147 -1.71 -19.91 5.54
CA PRO A 147 -0.66 -20.75 5.01
C PRO A 147 -0.95 -22.25 5.20
N ILE A 148 -0.40 -23.05 4.27
CA ILE A 148 -0.36 -24.51 4.34
C ILE A 148 1.11 -24.95 4.30
N PRO A 149 1.63 -25.62 5.34
CA PRO A 149 0.99 -25.93 6.62
C PRO A 149 0.84 -24.67 7.51
N LYS A 150 -0.12 -24.70 8.44
CA LYS A 150 -0.53 -23.54 9.28
C LYS A 150 0.60 -22.85 10.06
N ASN A 151 1.72 -23.53 10.30
CA ASN A 151 2.85 -23.03 11.09
C ASN A 151 3.99 -22.46 10.25
N VAL A 152 3.85 -22.43 8.93
CA VAL A 152 4.87 -21.88 8.03
C VAL A 152 4.33 -20.55 7.49
N PRO A 153 5.05 -19.43 7.61
CA PRO A 153 4.58 -18.17 7.06
C PRO A 153 4.51 -18.22 5.52
N ILE A 154 3.59 -17.46 4.94
CA ILE A 154 3.54 -17.27 3.48
C ILE A 154 4.85 -16.57 3.07
N ASN A 155 5.53 -17.11 2.05
CA ASN A 155 6.80 -16.56 1.59
C ASN A 155 6.63 -15.15 0.98
N LEU A 156 7.71 -14.38 0.92
CA LEU A 156 7.70 -12.98 0.48
C LEU A 156 7.29 -12.78 -0.99
N VAL A 157 7.58 -13.74 -1.87
CA VAL A 157 7.19 -13.67 -3.28
C VAL A 157 5.68 -13.82 -3.40
N SER A 158 5.11 -14.83 -2.74
CA SER A 158 3.67 -15.05 -2.64
C SER A 158 2.94 -13.86 -1.99
N LEU A 159 3.49 -13.28 -0.92
CA LEU A 159 2.93 -12.06 -0.32
C LEU A 159 2.99 -10.86 -1.28
N SER A 160 4.06 -10.70 -2.05
CA SER A 160 4.15 -9.60 -3.02
C SER A 160 3.12 -9.75 -4.15
N LEU A 161 2.93 -10.96 -4.68
CA LEU A 161 1.92 -11.26 -5.69
C LEU A 161 0.50 -11.03 -5.14
N LEU A 162 0.20 -11.57 -3.95
CA LEU A 162 -1.07 -11.34 -3.26
C LEU A 162 -1.35 -9.86 -3.07
N ARG A 163 -0.36 -9.09 -2.60
CA ARG A 163 -0.51 -7.64 -2.41
C ARG A 163 -0.90 -6.96 -3.72
N SER A 164 -0.22 -7.29 -4.83
CA SER A 164 -0.52 -6.74 -6.15
C SER A 164 -1.95 -7.05 -6.59
N SER A 165 -2.35 -8.33 -6.56
CA SER A 165 -3.68 -8.76 -6.98
C SER A 165 -4.79 -8.14 -6.14
N LEU A 166 -4.62 -8.05 -4.82
CA LEU A 166 -5.61 -7.43 -3.94
C LEU A 166 -5.70 -5.92 -4.15
N VAL A 167 -4.59 -5.23 -4.43
CA VAL A 167 -4.60 -3.79 -4.73
C VAL A 167 -5.31 -3.52 -6.06
N GLU A 168 -5.11 -4.35 -7.09
CA GLU A 168 -5.86 -4.23 -8.35
C GLU A 168 -7.37 -4.39 -8.16
N LEU A 169 -7.80 -5.31 -7.30
CA LEU A 169 -9.21 -5.49 -6.93
C LEU A 169 -9.77 -4.28 -6.16
N VAL A 170 -9.00 -3.71 -5.23
CA VAL A 170 -9.38 -2.47 -4.52
C VAL A 170 -9.52 -1.29 -5.49
N LEU A 171 -8.63 -1.20 -6.48
CA LEU A 171 -8.65 -0.17 -7.51
C LEU A 171 -9.74 -0.38 -8.56
N GLY A 172 -10.37 -1.57 -8.61
CA GLY A 172 -11.33 -1.94 -9.65
C GLY A 172 -10.69 -2.13 -11.02
N GLN A 173 -9.37 -2.39 -11.07
CA GLN A 173 -8.64 -2.69 -12.29
C GLN A 173 -8.90 -4.13 -12.74
N THR A 174 -9.10 -5.02 -11.78
CA THR A 174 -9.56 -6.39 -11.97
C THR A 174 -10.83 -6.61 -11.15
N ASN A 175 -11.61 -7.63 -11.53
CA ASN A 175 -12.80 -8.04 -10.79
C ASN A 175 -12.63 -9.49 -10.36
N LEU A 176 -13.16 -9.81 -9.19
CA LEU A 176 -13.17 -11.18 -8.67
C LEU A 176 -14.24 -11.99 -9.43
N SER A 177 -13.82 -13.01 -10.18
CA SER A 177 -14.73 -13.84 -10.97
C SER A 177 -15.21 -15.03 -10.14
N LEU A 178 -16.36 -14.87 -9.50
CA LEU A 178 -17.03 -15.97 -8.80
C LEU A 178 -18.02 -16.68 -9.73
N THR A 179 -18.52 -17.84 -9.30
CA THR A 179 -19.63 -18.55 -9.95
C THR A 179 -20.88 -17.66 -9.98
N THR A 180 -21.05 -16.91 -11.07
CA THR A 180 -22.01 -15.80 -11.19
C THR A 180 -23.47 -16.23 -11.05
N SER A 181 -23.80 -17.46 -11.44
CA SER A 181 -25.13 -18.04 -11.26
C SER A 181 -25.53 -18.18 -9.79
N ILE A 182 -24.55 -18.44 -8.91
CA ILE A 182 -24.76 -18.60 -7.47
C ILE A 182 -24.59 -17.24 -6.76
N PHE A 183 -23.44 -16.60 -6.96
CA PHE A 183 -22.99 -15.47 -6.15
C PHE A 183 -23.34 -14.11 -6.73
N GLY A 184 -23.57 -14.02 -8.05
CA GLY A 184 -23.65 -12.74 -8.75
C GLY A 184 -22.29 -12.07 -8.86
N LEU A 185 -22.29 -10.73 -8.98
CA LEU A 185 -21.08 -9.94 -9.13
C LEU A 185 -20.61 -9.39 -7.76
N PRO A 186 -19.35 -9.65 -7.36
CA PRO A 186 -18.74 -8.99 -6.21
C PRO A 186 -18.65 -7.48 -6.41
N SER A 187 -18.72 -6.74 -5.31
CA SER A 187 -18.56 -5.29 -5.29
C SER A 187 -17.87 -4.83 -4.01
N PHE A 188 -17.37 -3.59 -4.01
CA PHE A 188 -16.81 -2.95 -2.81
C PHE A 188 -15.71 -3.79 -2.14
N PHE A 189 -14.71 -4.22 -2.93
CA PHE A 189 -13.58 -4.97 -2.41
C PHE A 189 -12.69 -4.09 -1.53
N GLN A 190 -12.24 -4.61 -0.38
CA GLN A 190 -11.43 -3.91 0.61
C GLN A 190 -10.41 -4.87 1.23
N ILE A 191 -9.22 -4.36 1.55
CA ILE A 191 -8.20 -5.11 2.30
C ILE A 191 -8.36 -4.71 3.76
N LEU A 192 -8.60 -5.70 4.63
CA LEU A 192 -8.80 -5.46 6.06
C LEU A 192 -7.47 -5.52 6.82
N MET A 193 -6.59 -6.45 6.42
CA MET A 193 -5.28 -6.65 7.03
C MET A 193 -4.32 -7.23 5.98
N PHE A 194 -3.12 -6.67 5.90
CA PHE A 194 -2.04 -7.18 5.06
C PHE A 194 -0.69 -6.97 5.77
N PRO A 195 0.17 -8.00 5.87
CA PRO A 195 1.44 -7.87 6.56
C PRO A 195 2.40 -6.97 5.77
N GLY A 196 3.05 -6.05 6.50
CA GLY A 196 3.97 -5.08 5.90
C GLY A 196 3.28 -3.92 5.19
N GLY A 197 2.00 -3.67 5.48
CA GLY A 197 1.28 -2.53 4.96
C GLY A 197 0.71 -2.74 3.56
N VAL A 198 -0.07 -1.74 3.13
CA VAL A 198 -0.64 -1.66 1.78
C VAL A 198 -0.43 -0.26 1.23
N THR A 199 0.07 -0.20 0.00
CA THR A 199 0.21 1.04 -0.76
C THR A 199 -0.68 0.95 -1.98
N VAL A 200 -1.48 1.98 -2.19
CA VAL A 200 -2.38 2.12 -3.33
C VAL A 200 -1.98 3.39 -4.08
N VAL A 201 -1.97 3.33 -5.40
CA VAL A 201 -1.86 4.50 -6.28
C VAL A 201 -3.28 4.82 -6.74
N PRO A 202 -3.96 5.82 -6.15
CA PRO A 202 -5.30 6.17 -6.58
C PRO A 202 -5.27 6.82 -7.96
N GLY A 203 -6.38 6.67 -8.70
CA GLY A 203 -6.49 7.09 -10.09
C GLY A 203 -6.10 5.98 -11.05
N ASN A 204 -6.76 5.92 -12.22
CA ASN A 204 -6.53 4.91 -13.26
C ASN A 204 -5.22 5.14 -14.02
N PHE A 205 -4.12 5.39 -13.32
CA PHE A 205 -2.80 5.36 -13.92
C PHE A 205 -2.49 3.90 -14.22
N ALA A 206 -2.53 3.52 -15.50
CA ALA A 206 -2.12 2.20 -15.93
C ALA A 206 -0.78 1.85 -15.26
N SER A 207 -0.67 0.61 -14.79
CA SER A 207 0.37 0.01 -13.93
C SER A 207 1.82 0.07 -14.47
N ILE A 208 2.07 0.95 -15.44
CA ILE A 208 3.31 1.14 -16.19
C ILE A 208 4.14 2.30 -15.62
N TRP A 209 3.54 3.23 -14.87
CA TRP A 209 4.27 4.35 -14.26
C TRP A 209 4.55 4.06 -12.79
N GLN A 210 5.74 3.50 -12.51
CA GLN A 210 6.33 3.59 -11.17
C GLN A 210 6.27 5.06 -10.75
N MET A 211 5.73 5.33 -9.56
CA MET A 211 5.67 6.71 -9.07
C MET A 211 7.09 7.30 -9.16
N PRO A 212 7.24 8.50 -9.72
CA PRO A 212 8.54 9.14 -9.79
C PRO A 212 9.08 9.39 -8.38
N GLN A 213 10.27 9.97 -8.31
CA GLN A 213 10.87 10.33 -7.03
C GLN A 213 9.90 11.13 -6.15
N THR A 214 9.68 10.62 -4.93
CA THR A 214 8.85 11.32 -3.94
C THR A 214 9.49 12.65 -3.59
N LEU A 215 8.72 13.73 -3.72
CA LEU A 215 9.16 15.08 -3.40
C LEU A 215 8.84 15.44 -1.96
N PHE A 216 7.68 15.02 -1.47
CA PHE A 216 7.27 15.22 -0.08
C PHE A 216 6.26 14.15 0.34
N ASN A 217 6.09 14.00 1.64
CA ASN A 217 5.05 13.15 2.21
C ASN A 217 4.35 13.88 3.36
N PHE A 218 3.18 13.37 3.73
CA PHE A 218 2.39 13.86 4.86
C PHE A 218 1.38 12.81 5.33
N THR A 219 0.89 12.96 6.55
CA THR A 219 -0.06 12.05 7.18
C THR A 219 -1.47 12.63 7.18
N LEU A 220 -2.47 11.80 6.85
CA LEU A 220 -3.89 12.11 6.96
C LEU A 220 -4.59 11.10 7.86
N TYR A 221 -5.57 11.57 8.65
CA TYR A 221 -6.42 10.68 9.46
C TYR A 221 -7.65 10.21 8.68
N ASN A 222 -7.42 9.81 7.43
CA ASN A 222 -8.40 9.20 6.55
C ASN A 222 -7.98 7.77 6.24
N SER A 223 -8.90 6.96 5.73
CA SER A 223 -8.57 5.66 5.17
C SER A 223 -8.22 5.76 3.68
N VAL A 224 -7.54 4.73 3.16
CA VAL A 224 -7.24 4.62 1.72
C VAL A 224 -8.54 4.69 0.90
N SER A 225 -9.59 3.98 1.34
CA SER A 225 -10.90 3.95 0.70
C SER A 225 -11.58 5.32 0.63
N GLN A 226 -11.46 6.14 1.70
CA GLN A 226 -12.00 7.50 1.72
C GLN A 226 -11.29 8.43 0.74
N ILE A 227 -9.95 8.34 0.65
CA ILE A 227 -9.16 9.13 -0.30
C ILE A 227 -9.49 8.69 -1.73
N GLN A 228 -9.49 7.39 -2.00
CA GLN A 228 -9.79 6.82 -3.31
C GLN A 228 -11.19 7.25 -3.81
N LYS A 229 -12.21 7.20 -2.94
CA LYS A 229 -13.58 7.60 -3.29
C LYS A 229 -13.67 9.08 -3.70
N ASN A 230 -12.87 9.94 -3.08
CA ASN A 230 -12.88 11.39 -3.33
C ASN A 230 -11.63 11.84 -4.10
N PHE A 231 -11.01 10.95 -4.88
CA PHE A 231 -9.68 11.19 -5.41
C PHE A 231 -9.61 12.37 -6.39
N GLY A 232 -10.62 12.56 -7.24
CA GLY A 232 -10.65 13.73 -8.14
C GLY A 232 -10.61 15.05 -7.38
N GLN A 233 -11.42 15.18 -6.31
CA GLN A 233 -11.41 16.37 -5.45
C GLN A 233 -10.08 16.51 -4.69
N PHE A 234 -9.51 15.39 -4.23
CA PHE A 234 -8.22 15.36 -3.54
C PHE A 234 -7.10 15.89 -4.45
N GLU A 235 -7.04 15.40 -5.68
CA GLU A 235 -6.06 15.81 -6.68
C GLU A 235 -6.21 17.30 -7.02
N ASP A 236 -7.41 17.76 -7.36
CA ASP A 236 -7.67 19.17 -7.70
C ASP A 236 -7.26 20.14 -6.58
N GLN A 237 -7.56 19.77 -5.33
CA GLN A 237 -7.20 20.58 -4.16
C GLN A 237 -5.68 20.61 -3.91
N LEU A 238 -4.98 19.49 -4.10
CA LEU A 238 -3.52 19.49 -4.02
C LEU A 238 -2.91 20.32 -5.15
N ARG A 239 -3.40 20.19 -6.39
CA ARG A 239 -2.93 20.99 -7.53
C ARG A 239 -3.07 22.49 -7.23
N PHE A 240 -4.21 22.90 -6.69
CA PHE A 240 -4.47 24.28 -6.29
C PHE A 240 -3.56 24.73 -5.14
N GLY A 241 -3.48 23.95 -4.05
CA GLY A 241 -2.70 24.30 -2.87
C GLY A 241 -1.19 24.36 -3.11
N LEU A 242 -0.68 23.57 -4.05
CA LEU A 242 0.72 23.58 -4.50
C LEU A 242 1.00 24.62 -5.60
N HIS A 243 -0.03 25.36 -6.02
CA HIS A 243 0.03 26.31 -7.14
C HIS A 243 0.65 25.68 -8.39
N LEU A 244 0.18 24.49 -8.78
CA LEU A 244 0.68 23.79 -9.95
C LEU A 244 0.27 24.53 -11.24
N ARG A 245 1.17 24.52 -12.22
CA ARG A 245 0.91 25.06 -13.56
C ARG A 245 0.02 24.08 -14.34
N SER A 246 -0.59 24.55 -15.43
CA SER A 246 -1.50 23.73 -16.25
C SER A 246 -0.87 22.47 -16.85
N TYR A 247 0.45 22.48 -17.03
CA TYR A 247 1.25 21.36 -17.53
C TYR A 247 1.98 20.58 -16.43
N GLU A 248 1.76 20.91 -15.15
CA GLU A 248 2.32 20.18 -14.01
C GLU A 248 1.25 19.25 -13.43
N ASN A 249 1.61 17.99 -13.19
CA ASN A 249 0.73 16.98 -12.60
C ASN A 249 1.28 16.51 -11.27
N VAL A 250 0.38 16.20 -10.34
CA VAL A 250 0.71 15.60 -9.04
C VAL A 250 0.37 14.11 -9.07
N TYR A 251 1.32 13.28 -8.68
CA TYR A 251 1.16 11.85 -8.53
C TYR A 251 1.26 11.50 -7.07
N VAL A 252 0.38 10.63 -6.58
CA VAL A 252 0.36 10.25 -5.17
C VAL A 252 0.32 8.74 -4.96
N GLN A 253 0.99 8.31 -3.91
CA GLN A 253 0.89 6.98 -3.33
C GLN A 253 0.32 7.13 -1.92
N VAL A 254 -0.68 6.31 -1.60
CA VAL A 254 -1.35 6.31 -0.30
C VAL A 254 -1.03 4.99 0.38
N THR A 255 -0.33 5.07 1.51
CA THR A 255 0.11 3.90 2.27
C THR A 255 -0.58 3.85 3.62
N ASN A 256 -1.13 2.69 3.95
CA ASN A 256 -1.51 2.34 5.31
C ASN A 256 -0.53 1.28 5.83
N GLU A 257 0.24 1.64 6.86
CA GLU A 257 1.27 0.76 7.43
C GLU A 257 0.69 -0.48 8.14
N ASN A 258 -0.55 -0.38 8.61
CA ASN A 258 -1.28 -1.51 9.23
C ASN A 258 -1.88 -2.47 8.19
N GLY A 259 -1.74 -2.18 6.89
CA GLY A 259 -2.21 -3.06 5.82
C GLY A 259 -3.71 -3.06 5.60
N SER A 260 -4.41 -1.99 5.98
CA SER A 260 -5.85 -1.87 5.81
C SER A 260 -6.21 -0.73 4.88
N THR A 261 -7.21 -0.92 4.01
CA THR A 261 -7.79 0.14 3.20
C THR A 261 -8.89 0.91 3.94
N LEU A 262 -9.31 0.44 5.12
CA LEU A 262 -10.42 1.01 5.89
C LEU A 262 -9.97 1.76 7.14
N THR A 263 -8.79 1.48 7.69
CA THR A 263 -8.34 2.14 8.92
C THR A 263 -7.46 3.36 8.62
N PRO A 264 -7.63 4.48 9.34
CA PRO A 264 -6.64 5.54 9.42
C PRO A 264 -5.49 5.15 10.40
N PRO A 265 -4.37 5.91 10.41
CA PRO A 265 -4.01 6.96 9.46
C PRO A 265 -3.40 6.41 8.18
N VAL A 266 -3.19 7.29 7.20
CA VAL A 266 -2.44 6.99 5.97
C VAL A 266 -1.33 8.00 5.75
N THR A 267 -0.22 7.53 5.21
CA THR A 267 0.88 8.35 4.71
C THR A 267 0.70 8.55 3.22
N VAL A 268 0.58 9.79 2.78
CA VAL A 268 0.54 10.18 1.37
C VAL A 268 1.94 10.59 0.96
N GLN A 269 2.50 9.92 -0.03
CA GLN A 269 3.72 10.34 -0.71
C GLN A 269 3.33 10.98 -2.04
N ALA A 270 3.92 12.14 -2.34
CA ALA A 270 3.57 12.92 -3.52
C ALA A 270 4.81 13.24 -4.37
N SER A 271 4.61 13.22 -5.69
CA SER A 271 5.58 13.65 -6.71
C SER A 271 4.90 14.64 -7.66
N VAL A 272 5.69 15.53 -8.26
CA VAL A 272 5.20 16.51 -9.23
C VAL A 272 6.09 16.43 -10.47
N LEU A 273 5.45 16.27 -11.64
CA LEU A 273 6.14 16.23 -12.93
C LEU A 273 5.56 17.27 -13.89
N SER A 274 6.36 17.66 -14.88
CA SER A 274 5.93 18.48 -16.01
C SER A 274 5.67 17.61 -17.24
N ASP A 275 4.57 17.84 -17.94
CA ASP A 275 4.28 17.19 -19.23
C ASP A 275 5.11 17.77 -20.38
N ILE A 276 5.79 18.90 -20.14
CA ILE A 276 6.59 19.62 -21.13
C ILE A 276 8.08 19.44 -20.78
N GLY A 277 8.90 19.09 -21.78
CA GLY A 277 10.37 19.00 -21.67
C GLY A 277 10.88 17.62 -21.20
N SER A 278 11.94 17.61 -20.39
CA SER A 278 12.59 16.38 -19.87
C SER A 278 11.77 15.65 -18.79
N ARG A 279 10.53 16.10 -18.52
CA ARG A 279 9.68 15.74 -17.38
C ARG A 279 10.17 16.20 -16.00
N ASP A 280 11.36 16.79 -15.93
CA ASP A 280 11.93 17.31 -14.70
C ASP A 280 11.48 18.74 -14.41
N LEU A 281 11.43 19.09 -13.12
CA LEU A 281 11.18 20.45 -12.67
C LEU A 281 12.50 21.23 -12.56
N LEU A 282 12.49 22.46 -13.07
CA LEU A 282 13.64 23.37 -12.94
C LEU A 282 13.96 23.63 -11.45
N PRO A 283 15.24 23.84 -11.08
CA PRO A 283 15.64 24.06 -9.69
C PRO A 283 14.89 25.20 -8.99
N GLN A 284 14.60 26.28 -9.72
CA GLN A 284 13.81 27.40 -9.22
C GLN A 284 12.37 27.00 -8.89
N ARG A 285 11.77 26.12 -9.70
CA ARG A 285 10.42 25.61 -9.46
C ARG A 285 10.38 24.65 -8.28
N LEU A 286 11.39 23.78 -8.14
CA LEU A 286 11.56 22.93 -6.96
C LEU A 286 11.65 23.76 -5.68
N LYS A 287 12.39 24.87 -5.70
CA LYS A 287 12.46 25.81 -4.56
C LYS A 287 11.08 26.39 -4.22
N GLN A 288 10.32 26.87 -5.21
CA GLN A 288 8.97 27.41 -4.99
C GLN A 288 8.03 26.37 -4.38
N LEU A 289 8.10 25.12 -4.82
CA LEU A 289 7.34 24.02 -4.23
C LEU A 289 7.77 23.78 -2.78
N ALA A 290 9.07 23.71 -2.50
CA ALA A 290 9.59 23.52 -1.15
C ALA A 290 9.11 24.63 -0.19
N GLU A 291 9.14 25.90 -0.61
CA GLU A 291 8.62 27.03 0.17
C GLU A 291 7.10 26.93 0.39
N THR A 292 6.34 26.61 -0.67
CA THR A 292 4.89 26.43 -0.60
C THR A 292 4.51 25.31 0.39
N ILE A 293 5.20 24.17 0.32
CA ILE A 293 4.97 23.01 1.18
C ILE A 293 5.39 23.31 2.62
N THR A 294 6.52 23.99 2.84
CA THR A 294 6.98 24.35 4.20
C THR A 294 6.05 25.36 4.87
N GLY A 295 5.47 26.29 4.09
CA GLY A 295 4.44 27.22 4.57
C GLY A 295 3.03 26.62 4.64
N SER A 296 2.85 25.38 4.15
CA SER A 296 1.54 24.74 4.04
C SER A 296 0.87 24.22 5.32
N PRO A 297 1.53 24.02 6.48
CA PRO A 297 0.84 23.61 7.70
C PRO A 297 -0.30 24.57 8.09
N ALA A 298 -0.19 25.86 7.75
CA ALA A 298 -1.26 26.84 7.96
C ALA A 298 -2.41 26.75 6.93
N LYS A 299 -2.16 26.16 5.75
CA LYS A 299 -3.11 26.09 4.62
C LYS A 299 -3.56 24.65 4.30
N ASN A 300 -3.17 23.67 5.10
CA ASN A 300 -3.53 22.26 4.94
C ASN A 300 -3.17 21.69 3.55
N LEU A 301 -2.09 22.16 2.92
CA LEU A 301 -1.75 21.85 1.51
C LEU A 301 -2.87 22.16 0.48
N GLY A 302 -3.85 23.00 0.83
CA GLY A 302 -5.04 23.27 0.02
C GLY A 302 -6.18 22.26 0.22
N LEU A 303 -5.97 21.20 0.99
CA LEU A 303 -6.97 20.17 1.26
C LEU A 303 -8.08 20.70 2.19
N ASN A 304 -9.31 20.35 1.86
CA ASN A 304 -10.48 20.67 2.68
C ASN A 304 -10.49 19.83 3.97
N TYR A 305 -10.45 20.50 5.13
CA TYR A 305 -10.40 19.87 6.45
C TYR A 305 -11.65 19.04 6.79
N LEU A 306 -12.82 19.36 6.21
CA LEU A 306 -14.05 18.58 6.44
C LEU A 306 -14.05 17.25 5.69
N VAL A 307 -13.30 17.17 4.58
CA VAL A 307 -13.26 15.97 3.72
C VAL A 307 -12.03 15.11 4.05
N PHE A 308 -10.86 15.74 4.13
CA PHE A 308 -9.56 15.07 4.26
C PHE A 308 -8.90 15.30 5.62
N GLY A 309 -9.59 15.93 6.57
CA GLY A 309 -9.02 16.22 7.88
C GLY A 309 -7.80 17.15 7.81
N ASN A 310 -7.03 17.14 8.88
CA ASN A 310 -5.81 17.94 8.99
C ASN A 310 -4.60 17.15 8.52
N VAL A 311 -3.83 17.77 7.64
CA VAL A 311 -2.49 17.37 7.23
C VAL A 311 -1.56 17.46 8.44
N LYS A 312 -0.85 16.37 8.70
CA LYS A 312 0.16 16.26 9.77
C LYS A 312 1.47 15.77 9.20
N GLU A 313 2.55 15.95 9.96
CA GLU A 313 3.85 15.29 9.71
C GLU A 313 4.38 15.49 8.28
N ILE A 314 4.28 16.71 7.75
CA ILE A 314 4.82 17.01 6.42
C ILE A 314 6.34 16.86 6.45
N SER A 315 6.88 16.01 5.57
CA SER A 315 8.32 15.85 5.37
C SER A 315 8.70 16.06 3.91
N LEU A 316 9.73 16.86 3.69
CA LEU A 316 10.33 17.09 2.38
C LEU A 316 11.39 16.03 2.08
N SER A 317 11.53 15.68 0.79
CA SER A 317 12.65 14.87 0.32
C SER A 317 13.97 15.63 0.43
N SER A 318 15.08 14.90 0.33
CA SER A 318 16.42 15.50 0.31
C SER A 318 16.56 16.56 -0.79
N ILE A 319 16.01 16.30 -1.98
CA ILE A 319 16.05 17.23 -3.12
C ILE A 319 15.44 18.58 -2.75
N LEU A 320 14.21 18.58 -2.23
CA LEU A 320 13.54 19.83 -1.85
C LEU A 320 14.28 20.51 -0.69
N ASN A 321 14.76 19.76 0.30
CA ASN A 321 15.54 20.31 1.40
C ASN A 321 16.85 20.99 0.95
N HIS A 322 17.55 20.43 -0.02
CA HIS A 322 18.78 21.03 -0.57
C HIS A 322 18.51 22.36 -1.28
N THR A 323 17.37 22.49 -1.98
CA THR A 323 17.00 23.76 -2.63
C THR A 323 16.75 24.90 -1.64
N LEU A 324 16.21 24.59 -0.46
CA LEU A 324 16.03 25.56 0.62
C LEU A 324 17.37 25.99 1.23
N ARG A 325 18.29 25.04 1.46
CA ARG A 325 19.61 25.31 2.06
C ARG A 325 20.54 26.11 1.15
N ALA A 326 20.48 25.90 -0.16
CA ALA A 326 21.25 26.70 -1.12
C ALA A 326 20.92 28.22 -1.06
N SER A 327 19.78 28.59 -0.47
CA SER A 327 19.38 29.98 -0.25
C SER A 327 19.98 30.61 1.02
N GLN A 328 20.55 29.83 1.95
CA GLN A 328 20.99 30.31 3.26
C GLN A 328 22.50 30.55 3.39
N GLY A 329 23.29 30.44 2.32
CA GLY A 329 24.66 30.97 2.34
C GLY A 329 25.62 30.30 1.39
N SER A 330 25.92 31.00 0.30
CA SER A 330 27.30 31.17 -0.13
C SER A 330 27.57 32.67 -0.08
N PRO A 331 28.49 33.19 0.77
CA PRO A 331 29.00 34.53 0.55
C PRO A 331 29.71 34.50 -0.80
N SER A 332 29.20 35.27 -1.77
CA SER A 332 29.93 35.50 -3.01
C SER A 332 31.36 35.91 -2.65
N PRO A 333 32.41 35.29 -3.24
CA PRO A 333 33.76 35.78 -3.03
C PRO A 333 33.80 37.23 -3.50
N ALA A 334 34.16 38.13 -2.57
CA ALA A 334 34.31 39.54 -2.86
C ALA A 334 35.26 39.68 -4.05
N TYR A 335 34.81 40.40 -5.08
CA TYR A 335 35.63 40.74 -6.25
C TYR A 335 36.94 41.37 -5.76
N ALA A 336 38.07 40.73 -6.05
CA ALA A 336 39.38 41.34 -5.87
C ALA A 336 39.49 42.55 -6.83
N PRO A 337 39.98 43.72 -6.38
CA PRO A 337 40.07 44.89 -7.24
C PRO A 337 41.10 44.65 -8.35
N ALA A 338 40.75 45.05 -9.57
CA ALA A 338 41.61 44.99 -10.73
C ALA A 338 42.86 45.90 -10.53
N PRO A 339 44.06 45.47 -10.94
CA PRO A 339 45.23 46.32 -10.90
C PRO A 339 45.19 47.36 -12.03
N SER A 340 45.41 48.63 -11.66
CA SER A 340 45.52 49.79 -12.56
C SER A 340 46.75 49.71 -13.50
N PRO A 341 46.73 50.38 -14.66
CA PRO A 341 47.75 50.22 -15.70
C PRO A 341 49.00 51.08 -15.41
N GLY A 342 50.16 50.43 -15.25
CA GLY A 342 51.46 51.08 -15.15
C GLY A 342 52.21 51.10 -16.48
N ARG A 343 52.63 52.29 -16.91
CA ARG A 343 53.39 52.58 -18.14
C ARG A 343 54.82 52.02 -18.13
N HIS A 344 55.23 51.57 -19.32
CA HIS A 344 56.55 51.42 -19.93
C HIS A 344 57.83 51.83 -19.17
N GLN A 345 58.84 50.94 -19.23
CA GLN A 345 60.23 51.30 -19.56
C GLN A 345 60.95 50.14 -20.28
N LEU A 346 61.85 50.50 -21.20
CA LEU A 346 62.44 49.73 -22.31
C LEU A 346 63.71 48.93 -21.97
N SER A 347 63.83 47.72 -22.56
CA SER A 347 64.95 47.10 -23.32
C SER A 347 66.36 46.94 -22.67
N PRO A 348 67.23 45.96 -23.09
CA PRO A 348 67.46 45.49 -24.47
C PRO A 348 67.72 43.98 -24.72
N CYS A 349 67.74 43.66 -26.02
CA CYS A 349 67.85 42.35 -26.67
C CYS A 349 69.23 41.67 -26.59
N LEU A 350 69.28 40.34 -26.79
CA LEU A 350 70.40 39.61 -27.43
C LEU A 350 69.97 38.21 -27.93
N HIS A 351 70.00 38.05 -29.27
CA HIS A 351 70.34 36.87 -30.11
C HIS A 351 69.76 35.46 -29.81
N CYS A 352 69.04 34.86 -30.77
CA CYS A 352 69.62 33.95 -31.79
C CYS A 352 68.61 33.48 -32.89
N ASP A 353 68.98 33.83 -34.12
CA ASP A 353 68.80 33.31 -35.49
C ASP A 353 67.97 32.06 -35.88
N THR A 354 67.13 32.30 -36.92
CA THR A 354 66.92 31.57 -38.20
C THR A 354 66.57 30.08 -38.28
N CYS A 355 65.42 29.75 -38.89
CA CYS A 355 65.32 29.32 -40.31
C CYS A 355 63.86 28.97 -40.71
N SER A 356 63.42 29.50 -41.85
CA SER A 356 62.18 29.14 -42.58
C SER A 356 62.49 28.06 -43.65
N PRO A 357 61.60 27.77 -44.62
CA PRO A 357 60.42 26.90 -44.56
C PRO A 357 60.48 25.79 -45.65
N SER A 358 59.38 25.06 -45.87
CA SER A 358 58.85 24.54 -47.16
C SER A 358 58.43 23.06 -47.08
N TYR A 359 57.16 22.76 -47.37
CA TYR A 359 56.81 22.06 -48.61
C TYR A 359 55.29 22.13 -48.87
N ASN A 360 54.98 22.58 -50.09
CA ASN A 360 53.70 22.46 -50.82
C ASN A 360 53.29 20.96 -50.91
N ALA A 361 52.08 20.52 -51.28
CA ALA A 361 51.10 21.03 -52.22
C ALA A 361 49.84 20.12 -52.10
N LEU A 362 48.61 20.65 -52.14
CA LEU A 362 47.68 20.69 -53.30
C LEU A 362 46.87 19.38 -53.54
N ILE A 363 45.53 19.50 -53.48
CA ILE A 363 44.57 19.30 -54.60
C ILE A 363 44.06 17.83 -54.68
N ASP A 364 42.79 17.45 -54.86
CA ASP A 364 41.53 18.08 -55.29
C ASP A 364 40.33 17.19 -54.86
N ALA A 365 39.12 17.77 -54.78
CA ALA A 365 37.83 17.09 -55.01
C ALA A 365 37.45 17.26 -56.51
N PRO A 366 36.28 16.89 -57.07
CA PRO A 366 35.08 16.12 -56.64
C PRO A 366 34.73 14.96 -57.64
N VAL A 367 33.67 14.14 -57.50
CA VAL A 367 32.33 14.32 -58.15
C VAL A 367 31.50 13.00 -58.18
N HIS A 368 30.16 13.13 -58.01
CA HIS A 368 28.97 12.33 -58.42
C HIS A 368 28.59 10.93 -57.85
N GLU A 369 27.37 10.93 -57.29
CA GLU A 369 26.18 10.13 -57.65
C GLU A 369 25.69 8.90 -56.86
N HIS A 370 24.35 8.92 -56.75
CA HIS A 370 23.38 7.84 -56.61
C HIS A 370 22.87 7.43 -55.21
N CYS A 371 21.57 7.68 -55.05
CA CYS A 371 20.68 7.31 -53.97
C CYS A 371 19.86 6.07 -54.41
N PRO A 372 19.56 5.09 -53.53
CA PRO A 372 18.51 4.11 -53.79
C PRO A 372 17.33 4.27 -52.82
N GLN A 373 16.12 4.29 -53.39
CA GLN A 373 14.86 4.06 -52.68
C GLN A 373 14.71 2.59 -52.26
N PRO A 374 13.95 2.29 -51.17
CA PRO A 374 13.54 0.93 -50.83
C PRO A 374 12.28 0.48 -51.58
N PRO A 375 12.11 -0.83 -51.83
CA PRO A 375 10.98 -1.37 -52.60
C PRO A 375 9.70 -1.54 -51.78
N SER A 376 8.59 -1.32 -52.48
CA SER A 376 7.22 -1.67 -52.14
C SER A 376 7.02 -3.19 -52.13
N VAL A 377 6.26 -3.71 -51.15
CA VAL A 377 5.54 -4.99 -51.32
C VAL A 377 4.10 -4.80 -50.87
N GLU A 378 3.21 -5.12 -51.81
CA GLU A 378 1.76 -5.02 -51.77
C GLU A 378 1.17 -6.43 -51.56
N LYS A 379 0.07 -6.50 -50.80
CA LYS A 379 -1.05 -7.46 -50.84
C LYS A 379 -0.80 -8.98 -50.73
N ALA A 380 -1.52 -9.60 -49.79
CA ALA A 380 -2.69 -10.42 -50.08
C ALA A 380 -3.49 -10.67 -48.79
#